data_AF-A0A6J0AF77-F1
#
_entry.id   AF-A0A6J0AF77-F1
#
_cell.length_a   1.000
_cell.length_b   1.000
_cell.length_c   1.000
_cell.angle_alpha   90.00
_cell.angle_beta   90.00
_cell.angle_gamma   90.00
#
_symmetry.space_group_name_H-M   'P 1'
#
loop_
_entity.id
_entity.type
_entity.pdbx_description
1 polymer ?
#
loop_
_entity_poly.entity_id
_entity_poly.type
_entity_poly.pdbx_seq_one_letter_code
_entity_poly.pdbx_strand_id
1 'polypeptide(L)'
;MALPRCTWSTYTWRAVMACLVHRGLGASLTLCLLGCLLQAAHVLSQKLDDADPLVTTNFGKIRGVKKELNNEILGPVIQFLGVPYAAPPTGEHRFQPPEPPSPWSDIRNATQFAPVCPQNIIDGRLPEVMLPVWFTNNLDVVSSYVQDQSEDCLYLNIYVPTEDVKRISKECARKPGKKICRKGGMYKSGNKKWGKQLAEEEQDILPEDDLLTLGSEWLGDTWN
;
A
#
# COMPACT_ATOMS: atom_id res chain seq x y z
N MET A 1 66.13 7.20 6.29
CA MET A 1 65.93 5.74 6.14
C MET A 1 64.69 5.54 5.27
N ALA A 2 64.87 5.08 4.03
CA ALA A 2 63.80 4.91 3.05
C ALA A 2 63.37 3.43 3.03
N LEU A 3 62.06 3.18 3.13
CA LEU A 3 61.47 1.84 3.07
C LEU A 3 61.39 1.34 1.61
N PRO A 4 61.63 0.04 1.35
CA PRO A 4 61.62 -0.51 0.00
C PRO A 4 60.19 -0.67 -0.54
N ARG A 5 59.98 -0.30 -1.80
CA ARG A 5 58.71 -0.54 -2.52
C ARG A 5 58.57 -2.03 -2.83
N CYS A 6 57.49 -2.65 -2.35
CA CYS A 6 57.12 -4.02 -2.66
C CYS A 6 56.77 -4.19 -4.16
N THR A 7 57.67 -4.78 -4.92
CA THR A 7 57.52 -5.09 -6.36
C THR A 7 56.78 -6.41 -6.65
N TRP A 8 56.20 -7.04 -5.63
CA TRP A 8 55.63 -8.39 -5.72
C TRP A 8 54.22 -8.43 -6.37
N SER A 9 53.50 -7.29 -6.38
CA SER A 9 52.13 -7.21 -6.89
C SER A 9 52.05 -7.23 -8.43
N THR A 10 53.09 -6.80 -9.14
CA THR A 10 53.08 -6.79 -10.62
C THR A 10 53.39 -8.16 -11.22
N TYR A 11 54.09 -9.03 -10.47
CA TYR A 11 54.52 -10.34 -10.98
C TYR A 11 53.39 -11.37 -10.96
N THR A 12 52.56 -11.34 -9.92
CA THR A 12 51.38 -12.21 -9.81
C THR A 12 50.34 -11.88 -10.89
N TRP A 13 50.15 -10.59 -11.22
CA TRP A 13 49.27 -10.16 -12.31
C TRP A 13 49.76 -10.65 -13.68
N ARG A 14 51.09 -10.61 -13.93
CA ARG A 14 51.68 -11.09 -15.18
C ARG A 14 51.58 -12.61 -15.33
N ALA A 15 51.71 -13.37 -14.25
CA ALA A 15 51.60 -14.83 -14.27
C ALA A 15 50.15 -15.30 -14.52
N VAL A 16 49.16 -14.64 -13.92
CA VAL A 16 47.73 -14.95 -14.15
C VAL A 16 47.33 -14.67 -15.59
N MET A 17 47.80 -13.54 -16.16
CA MET A 17 47.54 -13.21 -17.57
C MET A 17 48.25 -14.17 -18.54
N ALA A 18 49.46 -14.64 -18.22
CA ALA A 18 50.16 -15.64 -19.02
C ALA A 18 49.45 -17.01 -19.02
N CYS A 19 48.89 -17.44 -17.87
CA CYS A 19 48.11 -18.67 -17.79
C CYS A 19 46.74 -18.58 -18.50
N LEU A 20 46.11 -17.41 -18.53
CA LEU A 20 44.87 -17.18 -19.28
C LEU A 20 45.08 -17.26 -20.80
N VAL A 21 46.23 -16.80 -21.30
CA VAL A 21 46.54 -16.83 -22.75
C VAL A 21 46.94 -18.23 -23.24
N HIS A 22 47.52 -19.09 -22.38
CA HIS A 22 48.04 -20.40 -22.80
C HIS A 22 46.99 -21.54 -22.86
N ARG A 23 45.73 -21.29 -22.46
CA ARG A 23 44.64 -22.30 -22.50
C ARG A 23 43.60 -22.08 -23.59
N GLY A 24 43.86 -21.21 -24.57
CA GLY A 24 42.99 -21.04 -25.73
C GLY A 24 41.60 -20.47 -25.41
N LEU A 25 41.39 -19.98 -24.19
CA LEU A 25 40.21 -19.24 -23.82
C LEU A 25 40.42 -17.81 -24.31
N GLY A 26 39.96 -17.53 -25.54
CA GLY A 26 40.19 -16.24 -26.17
C GLY A 26 39.76 -15.09 -25.24
N ALA A 27 40.53 -14.00 -25.22
CA ALA A 27 40.20 -12.80 -24.43
C ALA A 27 38.76 -12.32 -24.65
N SER A 28 38.19 -12.62 -25.83
CA SER A 28 36.78 -12.43 -26.17
C SER A 28 35.82 -13.20 -25.25
N LEU A 29 36.09 -14.48 -24.92
CA LEU A 29 35.24 -15.28 -24.04
C LEU A 29 35.27 -14.75 -22.60
N THR A 30 36.44 -14.31 -22.11
CA THR A 30 36.56 -13.73 -20.78
C THR A 30 35.85 -12.37 -20.66
N LEU A 31 35.93 -11.52 -21.70
CA LEU A 31 35.18 -10.26 -21.78
C LEU A 31 33.67 -10.51 -21.87
N CYS A 32 33.26 -11.53 -22.60
CA CYS A 32 31.85 -11.90 -22.75
C CYS A 32 31.27 -12.39 -21.41
N LEU A 33 31.99 -13.27 -20.68
CA LEU A 33 31.57 -13.74 -19.37
C LEU A 33 31.49 -12.61 -18.33
N LEU A 34 32.45 -11.68 -18.31
CA LEU A 34 32.37 -10.50 -17.43
C LEU A 34 31.18 -9.60 -17.78
N GLY A 35 30.93 -9.40 -19.07
CA GLY A 35 29.75 -8.65 -19.56
C GLY A 35 28.44 -9.30 -19.14
N CYS A 36 28.31 -10.62 -19.26
CA CYS A 36 27.13 -11.36 -18.81
C CYS A 36 26.93 -11.27 -17.29
N LEU A 37 28.00 -11.33 -16.49
CA LEU A 37 27.92 -11.19 -15.04
C LEU A 37 27.49 -9.78 -14.62
N LEU A 38 28.00 -8.74 -15.29
CA LEU A 38 27.59 -7.35 -15.06
C LEU A 38 26.12 -7.13 -15.45
N GLN A 39 25.67 -7.71 -16.57
CA GLN A 39 24.27 -7.65 -16.98
C GLN A 39 23.35 -8.39 -15.99
N ALA A 40 23.73 -9.58 -15.52
CA ALA A 40 22.97 -10.32 -14.51
C ALA A 40 22.84 -9.55 -13.18
N ALA A 41 23.91 -8.87 -12.76
CA ALA A 41 23.89 -8.02 -11.57
C ALA A 41 22.97 -6.79 -11.73
N HIS A 42 22.97 -6.16 -12.91
CA HIS A 42 22.03 -5.06 -13.22
C HIS A 42 20.57 -5.53 -13.23
N VAL A 43 20.27 -6.71 -13.79
CA VAL A 43 18.91 -7.27 -13.83
C VAL A 43 18.41 -7.64 -12.42
N LEU A 44 19.28 -8.15 -11.53
CA LEU A 44 18.90 -8.43 -10.14
C LEU A 44 18.59 -7.15 -9.35
N SER A 45 19.32 -6.06 -9.60
CA SER A 45 19.11 -4.77 -8.95
C SER A 45 17.85 -4.05 -9.42
N GLN A 46 17.42 -4.25 -10.68
CA GLN A 46 16.22 -3.60 -11.22
C GLN A 46 14.90 -4.17 -10.70
N LYS A 47 14.91 -5.37 -10.10
CA LYS A 47 13.69 -6.02 -9.60
C LYS A 47 13.17 -5.47 -8.26
N LEU A 48 13.87 -4.50 -7.65
CA LEU A 48 13.48 -3.92 -6.35
C LEU A 48 12.70 -2.60 -6.46
N ASP A 49 12.80 -1.87 -7.57
CA ASP A 49 12.34 -0.47 -7.63
C ASP A 49 10.88 -0.27 -8.10
N ASP A 50 10.22 -1.29 -8.65
CA ASP A 50 8.83 -1.19 -9.15
C ASP A 50 7.78 -1.79 -8.18
N ALA A 51 8.21 -2.33 -7.03
CA ALA A 51 7.37 -3.14 -6.14
C ALA A 51 7.17 -2.57 -4.73
N ASP A 52 7.75 -1.41 -4.42
CA ASP A 52 7.83 -0.90 -3.05
C ASP A 52 7.08 0.44 -2.89
N PRO A 53 5.77 0.41 -2.59
CA PRO A 53 4.98 1.63 -2.49
C PRO A 53 5.38 2.44 -1.26
N LEU A 54 6.14 3.51 -1.49
CA LEU A 54 6.65 4.41 -0.46
C LEU A 54 5.91 5.75 -0.50
N VAL A 55 5.35 6.16 0.64
CA VAL A 55 4.58 7.39 0.78
C VAL A 55 5.16 8.23 1.91
N THR A 56 5.25 9.55 1.68
CA THR A 56 5.65 10.51 2.72
C THR A 56 4.40 11.08 3.38
N THR A 57 4.30 10.95 4.69
CA THR A 57 3.24 11.57 5.51
C THR A 57 3.80 12.79 6.25
N ASN A 58 2.95 13.51 6.97
CA ASN A 58 3.39 14.62 7.83
C ASN A 58 4.30 14.18 8.99
N PHE A 59 4.25 12.89 9.37
CA PHE A 59 4.98 12.34 10.51
C PHE A 59 6.22 11.53 10.12
N GLY A 60 6.35 11.16 8.83
CA GLY A 60 7.47 10.37 8.33
C GLY A 60 7.09 9.51 7.13
N LYS A 61 8.06 8.74 6.62
CA LYS A 61 7.87 7.86 5.46
C LYS A 61 7.27 6.53 5.88
N ILE A 62 6.32 6.02 5.10
CA ILE A 62 5.73 4.69 5.28
C ILE A 62 5.92 3.84 4.02
N ARG A 63 6.10 2.54 4.22
CA ARG A 63 6.20 1.53 3.18
C ARG A 63 4.99 0.61 3.22
N GLY A 64 4.22 0.56 2.15
CA GLY A 64 3.09 -0.34 1.99
C GLY A 64 3.44 -1.64 1.26
N VAL A 65 2.43 -2.36 0.82
CA VAL A 65 2.55 -3.56 -0.02
C VAL A 65 1.53 -3.53 -1.15
N LYS A 66 1.93 -3.89 -2.36
CA LYS A 66 1.01 -4.11 -3.47
C LYS A 66 0.36 -5.50 -3.34
N LYS A 67 -0.96 -5.56 -3.35
CA LYS A 67 -1.74 -6.78 -3.23
C LYS A 67 -2.60 -6.97 -4.47
N GLU A 68 -2.40 -8.10 -5.14
CA GLU A 68 -3.28 -8.56 -6.21
C GLU A 68 -4.58 -9.10 -5.61
N LEU A 69 -5.71 -8.80 -6.24
CA LEU A 69 -7.03 -9.28 -5.84
C LEU A 69 -7.34 -10.62 -6.50
N ASN A 70 -8.16 -11.44 -5.85
CA ASN A 70 -8.65 -12.71 -6.38
C ASN A 70 -9.81 -12.51 -7.38
N ASN A 71 -9.64 -11.57 -8.31
CA ASN A 71 -10.63 -11.24 -9.33
C ASN A 71 -9.91 -10.80 -10.61
N GLU A 72 -10.28 -11.35 -11.76
CA GLU A 72 -9.64 -11.07 -13.05
C GLU A 72 -9.93 -9.66 -13.60
N ILE A 73 -11.00 -9.02 -13.12
CA ILE A 73 -11.47 -7.71 -13.58
C ILE A 73 -10.90 -6.58 -12.74
N LEU A 74 -10.66 -6.82 -11.45
CA LEU A 74 -10.21 -5.79 -10.51
C LEU A 74 -8.68 -5.70 -10.52
N GLY A 75 -8.16 -4.50 -10.71
CA GLY A 75 -6.74 -4.24 -10.57
C GLY A 75 -6.21 -4.37 -9.14
N PRO A 76 -4.89 -4.37 -8.98
CA PRO A 76 -4.25 -4.44 -7.67
C PRO A 76 -4.59 -3.24 -6.78
N VAL A 77 -4.38 -3.45 -5.48
CA VAL A 77 -4.49 -2.41 -4.45
C VAL A 77 -3.15 -2.26 -3.72
N ILE A 78 -2.75 -1.03 -3.43
CA ILE A 78 -1.66 -0.75 -2.50
C ILE A 78 -2.26 -0.68 -1.10
N GLN A 79 -1.70 -1.43 -0.17
CA GLN A 79 -2.13 -1.50 1.22
C GLN A 79 -1.08 -0.86 2.11
N PHE A 80 -1.50 0.01 3.03
CA PHE A 80 -0.71 0.48 4.16
C PHE A 80 -1.42 0.03 5.43
N LEU A 81 -0.89 -0.99 6.10
CA LEU A 81 -1.48 -1.63 7.26
C LEU A 81 -0.74 -1.19 8.53
N GLY A 82 -1.46 -0.97 9.63
CA GLY A 82 -0.85 -0.63 10.92
C GLY A 82 -0.18 0.74 10.93
N VAL A 83 -0.76 1.75 10.25
CA VAL A 83 -0.24 3.12 10.24
C VAL A 83 -0.67 3.83 11.53
N PRO A 84 0.26 4.31 12.38
CA PRO A 84 -0.10 5.00 13.61
C PRO A 84 -0.74 6.36 13.29
N TYR A 85 -1.93 6.61 13.86
CA TYR A 85 -2.61 7.90 13.69
C TYR A 85 -2.68 8.71 14.99
N ALA A 86 -2.31 8.11 16.12
CA ALA A 86 -2.22 8.74 17.42
C ALA A 86 -1.09 8.11 18.25
N ALA A 87 -0.68 8.78 19.32
CA ALA A 87 0.23 8.23 20.31
C ALA A 87 -0.44 7.09 21.12
N PRO A 88 0.33 6.10 21.63
CA PRO A 88 -0.23 5.01 22.43
C PRO A 88 -1.01 5.54 23.65
N PRO A 89 -2.29 5.17 23.86
CA PRO A 89 -3.12 5.64 24.96
C PRO A 89 -2.87 4.84 26.26
N THR A 90 -1.60 4.64 26.59
CA THR A 90 -1.15 3.80 27.70
C THR A 90 -0.68 4.63 28.89
N GLY A 91 -0.65 4.04 30.10
CA GLY A 91 -0.18 4.72 31.30
C GLY A 91 -1.01 5.97 31.62
N GLU A 92 -0.34 7.12 31.78
CA GLU A 92 -0.99 8.41 32.09
C GLU A 92 -1.90 8.93 30.97
N HIS A 93 -1.75 8.42 29.74
CA HIS A 93 -2.61 8.79 28.61
C HIS A 93 -3.92 7.99 28.57
N ARG A 94 -4.07 7.00 29.46
CA ARG A 94 -5.31 6.22 29.55
C ARG A 94 -6.46 7.13 29.98
N PHE A 95 -7.58 7.02 29.26
CA PHE A 95 -8.78 7.86 29.46
C PHE A 95 -8.57 9.36 29.18
N GLN A 96 -7.46 9.73 28.55
CA GLN A 96 -7.25 11.06 28.00
C GLN A 96 -7.64 11.08 26.52
N PRO A 97 -7.91 12.26 25.95
CA PRO A 97 -8.04 12.42 24.50
C PRO A 97 -6.77 11.93 23.77
N PRO A 98 -6.91 11.34 22.57
CA PRO A 98 -5.75 10.86 21.81
C PRO A 98 -4.86 12.04 21.38
N GLU A 99 -3.55 11.87 21.54
CA GLU A 99 -2.55 12.82 21.07
C GLU A 99 -2.00 12.43 19.68
N PRO A 100 -1.47 13.37 18.89
CA PRO A 100 -0.81 13.05 17.62
C PRO A 100 0.35 12.07 17.78
N PRO A 101 0.64 11.23 16.77
CA PRO A 101 1.76 10.30 16.84
C PRO A 101 3.09 11.05 16.80
N SER A 102 4.12 10.49 17.44
CA SER A 102 5.47 11.02 17.33
C SER A 102 6.01 10.84 15.91
N PRO A 103 6.66 11.86 15.33
CA PRO A 103 7.28 11.72 14.01
C PRO A 103 8.48 10.76 14.06
N TRP A 104 8.79 10.14 12.93
CA TRP A 104 9.91 9.21 12.77
C TRP A 104 10.79 9.60 11.57
N SER A 105 12.10 9.37 11.69
CA SER A 105 13.09 9.73 10.66
C SER A 105 13.22 8.69 9.55
N ASP A 106 13.11 7.41 9.90
CA ASP A 106 13.34 6.30 9.01
C ASP A 106 12.09 5.91 8.22
N ILE A 107 12.17 4.86 7.39
CA ILE A 107 10.99 4.32 6.71
C ILE A 107 10.30 3.35 7.66
N ARG A 108 9.06 3.65 8.04
CA ARG A 108 8.23 2.74 8.83
C ARG A 108 7.53 1.73 7.92
N ASN A 109 7.65 0.44 8.25
CA ASN A 109 6.93 -0.61 7.53
C ASN A 109 5.46 -0.62 7.96
N ALA A 110 4.57 -0.48 6.98
CA ALA A 110 3.12 -0.54 7.10
C ALA A 110 2.57 -1.68 6.23
N THR A 111 3.10 -2.89 6.44
CA THR A 111 2.83 -4.07 5.60
C THR A 111 2.04 -5.16 6.34
N GLN A 112 1.77 -4.97 7.63
CA GLN A 112 1.10 -5.93 8.50
C GLN A 112 0.14 -5.18 9.42
N PHE A 113 -0.93 -5.86 9.87
CA PHE A 113 -1.82 -5.29 10.86
C PHE A 113 -1.09 -5.05 12.18
N ALA A 114 -1.45 -3.96 12.85
CA ALA A 114 -1.07 -3.72 14.24
C ALA A 114 -2.03 -4.46 15.19
N PRO A 115 -1.66 -4.61 16.48
CA PRO A 115 -2.54 -5.21 17.47
C PRO A 115 -3.90 -4.49 17.54
N VAL A 116 -4.97 -5.27 17.75
CA VAL A 116 -6.30 -4.70 17.97
C VAL A 116 -6.44 -4.18 19.40
N CYS A 117 -7.44 -3.33 19.63
CA CYS A 117 -7.72 -2.85 20.98
C CYS A 117 -8.23 -3.97 21.89
N PRO A 118 -7.99 -3.89 23.21
CA PRO A 118 -8.36 -4.94 24.14
C PRO A 118 -9.87 -5.16 24.17
N GLN A 119 -10.30 -6.39 23.92
CA GLN A 119 -11.70 -6.80 23.84
C GLN A 119 -11.87 -8.27 24.23
N ASN A 120 -12.98 -8.59 24.87
CA ASN A 120 -13.31 -9.96 25.28
C ASN A 120 -14.47 -10.50 24.43
N ILE A 121 -14.16 -11.41 23.52
CA ILE A 121 -15.13 -12.02 22.60
C ILE A 121 -15.41 -13.50 22.87
N ILE A 122 -14.62 -14.18 23.72
CA ILE A 122 -14.67 -15.64 23.89
C ILE A 122 -15.49 -16.05 25.12
N ASP A 123 -15.59 -15.20 26.15
CA ASP A 123 -16.18 -15.57 27.44
C ASP A 123 -17.73 -15.63 27.46
N GLY A 124 -18.39 -15.83 26.31
CA GLY A 124 -19.86 -15.90 26.22
C GLY A 124 -20.58 -14.60 26.64
N ARG A 125 -19.85 -13.48 26.75
CA ARG A 125 -20.38 -12.16 27.13
C ARG A 125 -20.89 -11.35 25.94
N LEU A 126 -20.79 -11.89 24.74
CA LEU A 126 -21.28 -11.25 23.53
C LEU A 126 -22.81 -11.38 23.46
N PRO A 127 -23.56 -10.27 23.41
CA PRO A 127 -25.00 -10.33 23.20
C PRO A 127 -25.28 -10.78 21.77
N GLU A 128 -25.55 -12.07 21.57
CA GLU A 128 -25.76 -12.68 20.25
C GLU A 128 -26.83 -11.95 19.42
N VAL A 129 -27.90 -11.49 20.09
CA VAL A 129 -29.02 -10.75 19.46
C VAL A 129 -28.65 -9.34 18.98
N MET A 130 -27.51 -8.79 19.39
CA MET A 130 -27.06 -7.45 19.00
C MET A 130 -25.94 -7.48 17.96
N LEU A 131 -25.36 -8.66 17.70
CA LEU A 131 -24.23 -8.80 16.78
C LEU A 131 -24.69 -9.39 15.45
N PRO A 132 -24.01 -9.03 14.34
CA PRO A 132 -24.31 -9.64 13.05
C PRO A 132 -24.14 -11.17 13.10
N VAL A 133 -25.07 -11.88 12.47
CA VAL A 133 -25.07 -13.36 12.44
C VAL A 133 -23.76 -13.94 11.87
N TRP A 134 -23.16 -13.28 10.87
CA TRP A 134 -21.87 -13.72 10.30
C TRP A 134 -20.72 -13.65 11.31
N PHE A 135 -20.79 -12.76 12.30
CA PHE A 135 -19.80 -12.57 13.35
C PHE A 135 -19.95 -13.64 14.44
N THR A 136 -21.19 -13.89 14.90
CA THR A 136 -21.46 -14.85 15.98
C THR A 136 -21.32 -16.30 15.54
N ASN A 137 -21.69 -16.62 14.29
CA ASN A 137 -21.62 -18.00 13.77
C ASN A 137 -20.21 -18.46 13.38
N ASN A 138 -19.23 -17.54 13.26
CA ASN A 138 -17.85 -17.85 12.86
C ASN A 138 -16.83 -17.33 13.88
N LEU A 139 -17.11 -17.53 15.18
CA LEU A 139 -16.30 -16.98 16.26
C LEU A 139 -14.84 -17.44 16.22
N ASP A 140 -14.57 -18.66 15.73
CA ASP A 140 -13.20 -19.17 15.56
C ASP A 140 -12.38 -18.34 14.55
N VAL A 141 -13.01 -17.96 13.44
CA VAL A 141 -12.39 -17.12 12.41
C VAL A 141 -12.18 -15.72 12.96
N VAL A 142 -13.20 -15.14 13.58
CA VAL A 142 -13.13 -13.80 14.20
C VAL A 142 -12.04 -13.75 15.27
N SER A 143 -11.93 -14.80 16.09
CA SER A 143 -10.88 -14.93 17.12
C SER A 143 -9.49 -14.77 16.53
N SER A 144 -9.22 -15.34 15.35
CA SER A 144 -7.92 -15.19 14.69
C SER A 144 -7.55 -13.73 14.36
N TYR A 145 -8.53 -12.86 14.14
CA TYR A 145 -8.31 -11.43 13.87
C TYR A 145 -8.10 -10.59 15.13
N VAL A 146 -8.49 -11.09 16.31
CA VAL A 146 -8.41 -10.35 17.57
C VAL A 146 -7.52 -11.02 18.62
N GLN A 147 -6.73 -12.03 18.23
CA GLN A 147 -5.81 -12.72 19.13
C GLN A 147 -4.68 -11.81 19.62
N ASP A 148 -4.14 -10.95 18.74
CA ASP A 148 -3.09 -10.00 19.08
C ASP A 148 -3.70 -8.67 19.56
N GLN A 149 -3.74 -8.49 20.89
CA GLN A 149 -4.34 -7.33 21.53
C GLN A 149 -3.31 -6.52 22.32
N SER A 150 -3.42 -5.20 22.25
CA SER A 150 -2.59 -4.26 23.02
C SER A 150 -3.39 -3.00 23.35
N GLU A 151 -3.10 -2.33 24.48
CA GLU A 151 -3.61 -0.98 24.72
C GLU A 151 -2.99 0.04 23.72
N ASP A 152 -1.81 -0.25 23.18
CA ASP A 152 -1.28 0.45 22.00
C ASP A 152 -1.92 -0.11 20.73
N CYS A 153 -3.11 0.41 20.38
CA CYS A 153 -3.92 -0.06 19.26
C CYS A 153 -4.42 1.06 18.31
N LEU A 154 -3.94 2.30 18.46
CA LEU A 154 -4.41 3.44 17.65
C LEU A 154 -3.74 3.50 16.28
N TYR A 155 -4.09 2.50 15.46
CA TYR A 155 -3.59 2.31 14.10
C TYR A 155 -4.74 2.27 13.09
N LEU A 156 -4.46 2.70 11.87
CA LEU A 156 -5.39 2.63 10.74
C LEU A 156 -4.79 1.87 9.57
N ASN A 157 -5.67 1.43 8.67
CA ASN A 157 -5.31 0.72 7.45
C ASN A 157 -5.83 1.50 6.24
N ILE A 158 -4.99 1.68 5.21
CA ILE A 158 -5.31 2.44 3.99
C ILE A 158 -5.20 1.51 2.78
N TYR A 159 -6.22 1.51 1.93
CA TYR A 159 -6.26 0.75 0.69
C TYR A 159 -6.40 1.71 -0.49
N VAL A 160 -5.41 1.72 -1.38
CA VAL A 160 -5.34 2.63 -2.54
C VAL A 160 -5.42 1.81 -3.82
N PRO A 161 -6.47 1.96 -4.65
CA PRO A 161 -6.54 1.26 -5.94
C PRO A 161 -5.42 1.76 -6.87
N THR A 162 -4.74 0.85 -7.56
CA THR A 162 -3.65 1.22 -8.49
C THR A 162 -4.13 1.58 -9.87
N GLU A 163 -5.29 1.07 -10.26
CA GLU A 163 -5.89 1.45 -11.54
C GLU A 163 -6.50 2.84 -11.42
N ASP A 164 -6.31 3.65 -12.46
CA ASP A 164 -7.22 4.75 -12.71
C ASP A 164 -8.61 4.13 -12.87
N VAL A 165 -9.38 4.08 -11.78
CA VAL A 165 -10.83 4.24 -11.89
C VAL A 165 -10.96 5.52 -12.68
N LYS A 166 -11.07 5.39 -14.02
CA LYS A 166 -11.11 6.49 -15.01
C LYS A 166 -11.89 7.56 -14.31
N ARG A 167 -11.23 8.60 -13.79
CA ARG A 167 -11.84 9.53 -12.83
C ARG A 167 -13.16 9.94 -13.46
N ILE A 168 -14.25 9.37 -13.00
CA ILE A 168 -15.55 9.63 -13.58
C ILE A 168 -15.78 11.07 -13.17
N SER A 169 -15.49 11.97 -14.12
CA SER A 169 -15.45 13.43 -13.99
C SER A 169 -14.53 14.02 -12.89
N LYS A 170 -13.21 14.05 -13.11
CA LYS A 170 -12.41 15.24 -12.71
C LYS A 170 -12.30 16.29 -13.82
N GLU A 171 -13.08 16.16 -14.91
CA GLU A 171 -13.25 17.24 -15.90
C GLU A 171 -13.99 18.48 -15.32
N CYS A 172 -14.44 18.45 -14.06
CA CYS A 172 -14.91 19.64 -13.34
C CYS A 172 -13.91 20.15 -12.27
N ALA A 173 -12.73 19.56 -12.15
CA ALA A 173 -11.72 20.06 -11.23
C ALA A 173 -10.86 21.16 -11.90
N ARG A 174 -11.12 22.41 -11.49
CA ARG A 174 -10.28 23.61 -11.67
C ARG A 174 -10.42 24.37 -12.99
N LYS A 175 -11.48 25.16 -13.12
CA LYS A 175 -11.38 26.52 -13.70
C LYS A 175 -12.00 27.54 -12.73
N PRO A 176 -11.28 28.60 -12.34
CA PRO A 176 -11.88 29.66 -11.54
C PRO A 176 -12.99 30.35 -12.37
N GLY A 177 -14.18 30.47 -11.80
CA GLY A 177 -15.22 31.38 -12.30
C GLY A 177 -16.18 30.88 -13.39
N LYS A 178 -16.23 29.57 -13.74
CA LYS A 178 -17.29 29.03 -14.62
C LYS A 178 -17.77 27.66 -14.16
N LYS A 179 -18.99 27.59 -13.59
CA LYS A 179 -19.75 26.34 -13.41
C LYS A 179 -20.41 25.96 -14.74
N ILE A 180 -19.69 25.28 -15.63
CA ILE A 180 -20.33 24.58 -16.76
C ILE A 180 -19.76 23.17 -16.81
N CYS A 181 -20.45 22.24 -16.15
CA CYS A 181 -20.28 20.81 -16.36
C CYS A 181 -21.33 20.38 -17.40
N ARG A 182 -20.90 19.99 -18.60
CA ARG A 182 -21.81 19.27 -19.51
C ARG A 182 -21.97 17.86 -18.95
N LYS A 183 -23.21 17.40 -18.71
CA LYS A 183 -23.49 15.97 -18.46
C LYS A 183 -22.99 15.17 -19.67
N GLY A 184 -21.88 14.44 -19.50
CA GLY A 184 -21.46 13.40 -20.42
C GLY A 184 -22.54 12.32 -20.45
N GLY A 185 -23.00 11.98 -21.65
CA GLY A 185 -24.27 11.28 -21.86
C GLY A 185 -24.17 9.75 -21.98
N MET A 186 -25.37 9.15 -21.86
CA MET A 186 -25.89 7.95 -22.52
C MET A 186 -25.28 6.58 -22.19
N TYR A 187 -25.79 5.95 -21.13
CA TYR A 187 -25.87 4.49 -21.04
C TYR A 187 -27.09 4.02 -21.86
N LYS A 188 -26.84 3.31 -22.97
CA LYS A 188 -27.88 2.54 -23.64
C LYS A 188 -28.09 1.24 -22.87
N SER A 189 -29.15 1.18 -22.08
CA SER A 189 -29.77 -0.07 -21.66
C SER A 189 -31.26 -0.01 -21.97
N GLY A 190 -31.76 -1.03 -22.68
CA GLY A 190 -33.16 -1.43 -22.80
C GLY A 190 -34.24 -0.34 -22.92
N ASN A 191 -34.68 -0.10 -24.16
CA ASN A 191 -36.08 0.18 -24.55
C ASN A 191 -37.04 0.93 -23.59
N LYS A 192 -36.65 2.01 -22.91
CA LYS A 192 -37.61 2.95 -22.30
C LYS A 192 -37.10 4.39 -22.39
N LYS A 193 -37.76 5.21 -23.23
CA LYS A 193 -37.61 6.66 -23.26
C LYS A 193 -38.49 7.26 -22.16
N TRP A 194 -37.90 7.93 -21.17
CA TRP A 194 -38.63 8.91 -20.36
C TRP A 194 -38.03 10.29 -20.59
N GLY A 195 -38.91 11.21 -20.97
CA GLY A 195 -38.60 12.59 -21.34
C GLY A 195 -38.37 13.51 -20.16
N LYS A 196 -37.86 14.68 -20.53
CA LYS A 196 -37.63 15.90 -19.74
C LYS A 196 -38.63 16.13 -18.60
N GLN A 197 -38.12 16.54 -17.44
CA GLN A 197 -38.75 17.57 -16.61
C GLN A 197 -37.66 18.35 -15.85
N LEU A 198 -37.81 19.66 -15.88
CA LEU A 198 -36.99 20.72 -15.30
C LEU A 198 -37.07 20.72 -13.77
N ALA A 199 -36.06 21.27 -13.11
CA ALA A 199 -36.24 22.21 -11.99
C ALA A 199 -34.92 22.95 -11.72
N GLU A 200 -34.94 24.26 -11.95
CA GLU A 200 -34.14 25.21 -11.20
C GLU A 200 -34.61 25.14 -9.74
N GLU A 201 -33.73 24.80 -8.81
CA GLU A 201 -33.80 25.20 -7.40
C GLU A 201 -32.42 24.94 -6.77
N GLU A 202 -31.53 25.94 -6.79
CA GLU A 202 -30.26 25.90 -6.05
C GLU A 202 -30.48 26.62 -4.71
N GLN A 203 -31.11 25.94 -3.76
CA GLN A 203 -30.96 26.23 -2.34
C GLN A 203 -31.13 24.93 -1.57
N ASP A 204 -30.03 24.23 -1.33
CA ASP A 204 -29.71 23.71 -0.01
C ASP A 204 -28.26 23.25 0.05
N ILE A 205 -27.57 23.83 1.02
CA ILE A 205 -26.24 23.45 1.49
C ILE A 205 -26.41 22.09 2.16
N LEU A 206 -25.67 21.06 1.74
CA LEU A 206 -25.49 19.85 2.54
C LEU A 206 -24.00 19.51 2.70
N PRO A 207 -23.59 19.00 3.88
CA PRO A 207 -22.23 19.10 4.43
C PRO A 207 -21.33 17.93 4.00
N GLU A 208 -20.02 18.05 4.25
CA GLU A 208 -18.94 17.12 3.88
C GLU A 208 -18.92 15.76 4.62
N ASP A 209 -20.04 15.05 4.76
CA ASP A 209 -20.08 13.79 5.54
C ASP A 209 -20.31 12.49 4.74
N ASP A 210 -20.42 12.53 3.41
CA ASP A 210 -20.78 11.35 2.60
C ASP A 210 -19.62 10.68 1.82
N LEU A 211 -18.41 10.68 2.38
CA LEU A 211 -17.29 9.85 1.86
C LEU A 211 -17.10 8.53 2.62
N LEU A 212 -17.87 8.27 3.68
CA LEU A 212 -17.78 7.02 4.46
C LEU A 212 -18.85 5.99 4.10
N THR A 213 -19.88 6.37 3.35
CA THR A 213 -21.06 5.54 3.04
C THR A 213 -20.92 4.69 1.77
N LEU A 214 -19.89 4.91 0.95
CA LEU A 214 -19.60 4.06 -0.22
C LEU A 214 -18.55 2.97 0.04
N GLY A 215 -17.92 2.96 1.21
CA GLY A 215 -16.95 1.92 1.60
C GLY A 215 -17.59 0.66 2.19
N SER A 216 -18.80 0.77 2.74
CA SER A 216 -19.51 -0.34 3.41
C SER A 216 -20.19 -1.31 2.46
N GLU A 217 -20.49 -0.90 1.21
CA GLU A 217 -21.17 -1.75 0.23
C GLU A 217 -20.20 -2.65 -0.55
N TRP A 218 -18.90 -2.32 -0.60
CA TRP A 218 -17.87 -3.13 -1.26
C TRP A 218 -17.28 -4.24 -0.38
N LEU A 219 -17.43 -4.15 0.94
CA LEU A 219 -16.92 -5.16 1.88
C LEU A 219 -17.84 -6.38 2.01
N GLY A 220 -19.09 -6.31 1.53
CA GLY A 220 -20.05 -7.42 1.54
C GLY A 220 -19.80 -8.47 0.46
N ASP A 221 -19.21 -8.08 -0.68
CA ASP A 221 -19.16 -8.92 -1.88
C ASP A 221 -17.82 -9.67 -2.07
N THR A 222 -16.87 -9.52 -1.14
CA THR A 222 -15.58 -10.25 -1.18
C THR A 222 -15.50 -11.44 -0.21
N TRP A 223 -16.61 -11.75 0.47
CA TRP A 223 -16.72 -12.90 1.38
C TRP A 223 -17.86 -13.82 0.94
N ASN A 224 -17.64 -14.52 -0.18
CA ASN A 224 -18.30 -15.79 -0.50
C ASN A 224 -17.37 -16.65 -1.35
#